data_AF-A0A314UL30-F1
#
_entry.id   AF-A0A314UL30-F1
#
_cell.length_a   1.000
_cell.length_b   1.000
_cell.length_c   1.000
_cell.angle_alpha   90.00
_cell.angle_beta   90.00
_cell.angle_gamma   90.00
#
_symmetry.space_group_name_H-M   'P 1'
#
loop_
_entity.id
_entity.type
_entity.pdbx_description
1 polymer ?
#
loop_
_entity_poly.entity_id
_entity_poly.type
_entity_poly.pdbx_seq_one_letter_code
_entity_poly.pdbx_strand_id
1 'polypeptide(L)'
;MQDTVYWEDIEERENGGTPQIIQTIRAALAFWVKEYIGYQVIEKHEDFYVKRALERLLPNDNIWVLGNTIAKRQAIFSFLIYSTTNRPSTAGTKIEGGGEGPKEGLYMWRETGNGKDKPLHGAFVAALLNDLFGIQSRGGCACAGPMGYLGVKPGWTRISFPYYISNDEFEFILTALEFIAIYGQRFLPLYHFNLGSGSWTFKKKAHQDLLDNAIQGMNIGHDQSKDGKHDQSAKFSDYLETAKHIANLLPKFPPQRRLPEDIGINFLHFRV
;
A
#
# COMPACT_ATOMS: atom_id res chain seq x y z
N MET A 1 -7.04 -2.75 60.72
CA MET A 1 -7.36 -3.13 59.32
C MET A 1 -8.60 -2.35 58.92
N GLN A 2 -8.46 -1.10 58.47
CA GLN A 2 -9.62 -0.23 58.23
C GLN A 2 -9.36 0.81 57.14
N ASP A 3 -8.63 0.42 56.09
CA ASP A 3 -8.23 1.30 54.99
C ASP A 3 -8.76 0.79 53.64
N THR A 4 -10.02 0.37 53.59
CA THR A 4 -10.67 0.02 52.31
C THR A 4 -12.01 0.76 52.21
N VAL A 5 -11.99 1.86 51.48
CA VAL A 5 -13.18 2.67 51.16
C VAL A 5 -13.85 2.04 49.94
N TYR A 6 -15.08 1.53 50.11
CA TYR A 6 -15.92 1.06 49.00
C TYR A 6 -16.82 2.20 48.52
N TRP A 7 -17.05 2.29 47.22
CA TRP A 7 -18.06 3.19 46.65
C TRP A 7 -19.45 2.79 47.13
N GLU A 8 -20.27 3.78 47.51
CA GLU A 8 -21.62 3.56 48.04
C GLU A 8 -22.62 3.18 46.94
N ASP A 9 -22.40 3.62 45.70
CA ASP A 9 -23.28 3.31 44.57
C ASP A 9 -23.07 1.86 44.10
N ILE A 10 -24.15 1.07 44.11
CA ILE A 10 -24.13 -0.35 43.74
C ILE A 10 -23.89 -0.54 42.24
N GLU A 11 -24.33 0.41 41.41
CA GLU A 11 -24.21 0.34 39.95
C GLU A 11 -22.75 0.60 39.51
N GLU A 12 -22.01 1.45 40.23
CA GLU A 12 -20.58 1.67 39.97
C GLU A 12 -19.69 0.49 40.42
N ARG A 13 -20.23 -0.43 41.22
CA ARG A 13 -19.56 -1.67 41.63
C ARG A 13 -19.78 -2.81 40.64
N GLU A 14 -20.75 -2.66 39.74
CA GLU A 14 -21.11 -3.63 38.72
C GLU A 14 -20.30 -3.37 37.45
N ASN A 15 -19.10 -3.94 37.35
CA ASN A 15 -18.50 -4.16 36.04
C ASN A 15 -19.06 -5.48 35.50
N GLY A 16 -19.97 -5.42 34.53
CA GLY A 16 -20.68 -6.61 34.04
C GLY A 16 -19.74 -7.72 33.55
N GLY A 17 -19.89 -8.93 34.10
CA GLY A 17 -19.17 -10.14 33.70
C GLY A 17 -17.76 -10.28 34.30
N THR A 18 -17.06 -11.36 33.97
CA THR A 18 -15.66 -11.56 34.39
C THR A 18 -14.78 -10.48 33.76
N PRO A 19 -14.11 -9.61 34.55
CA PRO A 19 -13.25 -8.59 33.99
C PRO A 19 -12.15 -9.20 33.13
N GLN A 20 -11.77 -8.51 32.06
CA GLN A 20 -10.71 -8.91 31.14
C GLN A 20 -9.31 -8.71 31.77
N ILE A 21 -9.03 -9.38 32.89
CA ILE A 21 -7.85 -9.17 33.76
C ILE A 21 -6.55 -9.25 32.96
N ILE A 22 -6.40 -10.27 32.11
CA ILE A 22 -5.19 -10.45 31.29
C ILE A 22 -5.03 -9.32 30.27
N GLN A 23 -6.13 -8.85 29.67
CA GLN A 23 -6.10 -7.73 28.72
C GLN A 23 -5.74 -6.42 29.43
N THR A 24 -6.27 -6.19 30.64
CA THR A 24 -5.91 -5.03 31.47
C THR A 24 -4.42 -5.04 31.82
N ILE A 25 -3.88 -6.20 32.23
CA ILE A 25 -2.44 -6.34 32.50
C ILE A 25 -1.63 -6.03 31.24
N ARG A 26 -2.01 -6.58 30.07
CA ARG A 26 -1.34 -6.30 28.79
C ARG A 26 -1.38 -4.81 28.43
N ALA A 27 -2.52 -4.16 28.61
CA ALA A 27 -2.67 -2.72 28.36
C ALA A 27 -1.77 -1.90 29.29
N ALA A 28 -1.75 -2.21 30.60
CA ALA A 28 -0.88 -1.56 31.57
C ALA A 28 0.60 -1.70 31.21
N LEU A 29 1.04 -2.91 30.85
CA LEU A 29 2.42 -3.15 30.40
C LEU A 29 2.76 -2.36 29.13
N ALA A 30 1.83 -2.25 28.17
CA ALA A 30 2.04 -1.45 26.96
C ALA A 30 2.20 0.05 27.29
N PHE A 31 1.42 0.58 28.24
CA PHE A 31 1.59 1.95 28.73
C PHE A 31 2.94 2.15 29.42
N TRP A 32 3.36 1.21 30.27
CA TRP A 32 4.68 1.28 30.93
C TRP A 32 5.84 1.27 29.93
N VAL A 33 5.79 0.45 28.89
CA VAL A 33 6.83 0.45 27.84
C VAL A 33 6.86 1.80 27.11
N LYS A 34 5.68 2.35 26.75
CA LYS A 34 5.59 3.67 26.12
C LYS A 34 6.15 4.78 27.01
N GLU A 35 5.87 4.74 28.32
CA GLU A 35 6.40 5.71 29.29
C GLU A 35 7.91 5.56 29.48
N TYR A 36 8.41 4.33 29.53
CA TYR A 36 9.85 4.04 29.62
C TYR A 36 10.64 4.57 28.43
N ILE A 37 10.13 4.41 27.20
CA ILE A 37 10.76 4.95 25.98
C ILE A 37 10.71 6.49 25.99
N GLY A 38 9.59 7.06 26.43
CA GLY A 38 9.39 8.49 26.55
C GLY A 38 8.91 9.18 25.26
N TYR A 39 8.06 10.19 25.44
CA TYR A 39 7.39 10.90 24.34
C TYR A 39 8.34 11.59 23.37
N GLN A 40 9.43 12.20 23.89
CA GLN A 40 10.39 12.93 23.06
C GLN A 40 11.15 12.01 22.10
N VAL A 41 11.48 10.79 22.54
CA VAL A 41 12.17 9.79 21.72
C VAL A 41 11.23 9.28 20.62
N ILE A 42 9.97 8.96 20.99
CA ILE A 42 8.93 8.53 20.04
C ILE A 42 8.71 9.61 18.97
N GLU A 43 8.49 10.85 19.38
CA GLU A 43 8.28 11.98 18.48
C GLU A 43 9.45 12.18 17.52
N LYS A 44 10.69 12.12 18.03
CA LYS A 44 11.89 12.23 17.18
C LYS A 44 11.98 11.10 16.14
N HIS A 45 11.62 9.87 16.51
CA HIS A 45 11.59 8.73 15.60
C HIS A 45 10.48 8.85 14.54
N GLU A 46 9.28 9.25 14.94
CA GLU A 46 8.18 9.47 14.01
C GLU A 46 8.49 10.60 13.03
N ASP A 47 9.05 11.72 13.51
CA ASP A 47 9.48 12.84 12.67
C ASP A 47 10.57 12.43 11.67
N PHE A 48 11.50 11.54 12.07
CA PHE A 48 12.50 10.97 11.17
C PHE A 48 11.85 10.19 10.02
N TYR A 49 10.93 9.27 10.33
CA TYR A 49 10.21 8.51 9.30
C TYR A 49 9.31 9.37 8.44
N VAL A 50 8.65 10.40 9.01
CA VAL A 50 7.82 11.33 8.25
C VAL A 50 8.65 12.05 7.19
N LYS A 51 9.81 12.61 7.57
CA LYS A 51 10.69 13.34 6.65
C LYS A 51 11.19 12.43 5.53
N ARG A 52 11.74 11.27 5.89
CA ARG A 52 12.26 10.31 4.89
C ARG A 52 11.17 9.77 3.95
N ALA A 53 9.96 9.52 4.46
CA ALA A 53 8.86 9.09 3.61
C ALA A 53 8.42 10.20 2.65
N LEU A 54 8.32 11.45 3.10
CA LEU A 54 7.97 12.58 2.23
C LEU A 54 9.05 12.83 1.17
N GLU A 55 10.33 12.81 1.54
CA GLU A 55 11.46 12.96 0.62
C GLU A 55 11.43 11.93 -0.51
N ARG A 56 10.96 10.71 -0.22
CA ARG A 56 10.89 9.62 -1.19
C ARG A 56 9.59 9.60 -2.01
N LEU A 57 8.46 9.93 -1.39
CA LEU A 57 7.14 9.85 -2.03
C LEU A 57 6.79 11.08 -2.86
N LEU A 58 7.22 12.29 -2.46
CA LEU A 58 6.85 13.54 -3.15
C LEU A 58 7.43 13.69 -4.57
N PRO A 59 8.66 13.25 -4.86
CA PRO A 59 9.22 13.33 -6.22
C PRO A 59 8.55 12.37 -7.22
N ASN A 60 7.74 11.42 -6.77
CA ASN A 60 7.10 10.45 -7.63
C ASN A 60 5.78 10.98 -8.20
N ASP A 61 5.75 11.24 -9.51
CA ASP A 61 4.57 11.76 -10.22
C ASP A 61 3.33 10.85 -10.13
N ASN A 62 3.52 9.54 -9.94
CA ASN A 62 2.44 8.57 -9.83
C ASN A 62 1.87 8.46 -8.42
N ILE A 63 2.53 8.98 -7.39
CA ILE A 63 2.01 8.99 -6.03
C ILE A 63 1.54 10.40 -5.70
N TRP A 64 0.33 10.50 -5.16
CA TRP A 64 -0.13 11.74 -4.56
C TRP A 64 -0.42 11.52 -3.08
N VAL A 65 0.42 12.10 -2.23
CA VAL A 65 0.18 12.15 -0.79
C VAL A 65 -0.93 13.15 -0.50
N LEU A 66 -1.98 12.68 0.19
CA LEU A 66 -3.13 13.47 0.58
C LEU A 66 -2.86 14.20 1.90
N GLY A 67 -3.45 15.39 2.02
CA GLY A 67 -3.32 16.26 3.19
C GLY A 67 -2.10 17.18 3.12
N ASN A 68 -1.87 17.93 4.20
CA ASN A 68 -0.76 18.87 4.28
C ASN A 68 0.57 18.11 4.45
N THR A 69 1.56 18.44 3.63
CA THR A 69 2.90 17.82 3.63
C THR A 69 3.95 18.67 4.37
N ILE A 70 3.58 19.88 4.78
CA ILE A 70 4.44 20.86 5.46
C ILE A 70 4.14 20.90 6.97
N ALA A 71 2.87 20.79 7.35
CA ALA A 71 2.46 20.81 8.75
C ALA A 71 2.96 19.57 9.51
N LYS A 72 3.23 19.77 10.80
CA LYS A 72 3.57 18.67 11.72
C LYS A 72 2.46 17.61 11.69
N ARG A 73 2.87 16.35 11.57
CA ARG A 73 1.96 15.21 11.37
C ARG A 73 2.50 13.96 12.05
N GLN A 74 1.58 13.07 12.38
CA GLN A 74 1.91 11.69 12.71
C GLN A 74 2.42 10.96 11.47
N ALA A 75 3.16 9.87 11.66
CA ALA A 75 3.72 9.03 10.59
C ALA A 75 2.65 8.15 9.89
N ILE A 76 1.49 8.74 9.59
CA ILE A 76 0.34 8.13 8.92
C ILE A 76 0.17 8.82 7.58
N PHE A 77 0.20 8.06 6.49
CA PHE A 77 0.13 8.56 5.13
C PHE A 77 -1.12 8.05 4.42
N SER A 78 -1.95 8.98 3.95
CA SER A 78 -3.04 8.71 3.01
C SER A 78 -2.56 9.12 1.62
N PHE A 79 -2.74 8.28 0.61
CA PHE A 79 -2.23 8.57 -0.73
C PHE A 79 -3.08 7.92 -1.83
N LEU A 80 -2.90 8.44 -3.05
CA LEU A 80 -3.42 7.89 -4.29
C LEU A 80 -2.25 7.41 -5.15
N ILE A 81 -2.44 6.28 -5.83
CA ILE A 81 -1.52 5.81 -6.86
C ILE A 81 -2.19 5.99 -8.22
N TYR A 82 -1.52 6.67 -9.12
CA TYR A 82 -1.99 6.96 -10.46
C TYR A 82 -1.51 5.94 -11.47
N SER A 83 -2.43 5.54 -12.36
CA SER A 83 -2.07 4.72 -13.49
C SER A 83 -1.42 5.57 -14.58
N THR A 84 -0.59 4.94 -15.40
CA THR A 84 0.07 5.60 -16.53
C THR A 84 -0.59 5.19 -17.83
N THR A 85 -0.61 6.11 -18.78
CA THR A 85 -1.04 5.86 -20.15
C THR A 85 0.04 6.27 -21.11
N ASN A 86 0.14 5.57 -22.24
CA ASN A 86 0.94 6.01 -23.35
C ASN A 86 0.01 6.76 -24.32
N ARG A 87 -0.03 8.09 -24.22
CA ARG A 87 -0.70 8.89 -25.24
C ARG A 87 0.25 9.02 -26.43
N PRO A 88 -0.16 8.69 -27.67
CA PRO A 88 0.62 9.09 -28.83
C PRO A 88 0.71 10.61 -28.81
N SER A 89 1.94 11.14 -28.77
CA SER A 89 2.23 12.57 -28.76
C SER A 89 1.82 13.18 -30.09
N THR A 90 0.57 13.62 -30.21
CA THR A 90 0.19 14.58 -31.25
C THR A 90 0.65 15.97 -30.82
N ALA A 91 1.82 16.35 -31.34
CA ALA A 91 2.36 17.70 -31.58
C ALA A 91 3.75 17.96 -30.99
N GLY A 92 4.69 18.32 -31.87
CA GLY A 92 5.82 19.18 -31.53
C GLY A 92 7.22 18.60 -31.78
N THR A 93 7.68 18.69 -33.02
CA THR A 93 9.12 18.71 -33.35
C THR A 93 9.82 19.80 -32.52
N LYS A 94 10.88 19.46 -31.77
CA LYS A 94 12.12 20.27 -31.55
C LYS A 94 13.09 19.53 -30.61
N ILE A 95 14.21 19.04 -31.14
CA ILE A 95 15.60 19.59 -31.11
C ILE A 95 16.35 19.29 -29.80
N GLU A 96 17.48 18.61 -29.98
CA GLU A 96 18.49 18.20 -29.01
C GLU A 96 19.09 19.37 -28.19
N GLY A 97 19.48 19.07 -26.95
CA GLY A 97 20.31 19.93 -26.12
C GLY A 97 20.68 19.22 -24.83
N GLY A 98 21.95 18.81 -24.70
CA GLY A 98 22.51 18.11 -23.56
C GLY A 98 22.72 18.98 -22.31
N GLY A 99 22.89 18.32 -21.17
CA GLY A 99 23.34 18.92 -19.92
C GLY A 99 23.53 17.84 -18.84
N GLU A 100 24.75 17.72 -18.34
CA GLU A 100 25.16 16.80 -17.27
C GLU A 100 24.72 17.27 -15.87
N GLY A 101 24.40 16.30 -14.99
CA GLY A 101 24.42 16.41 -13.53
C GLY A 101 23.23 15.74 -12.81
N PRO A 102 23.30 15.43 -11.49
CA PRO A 102 24.37 14.81 -10.71
C PRO A 102 24.00 13.37 -10.22
N LYS A 103 24.98 12.71 -9.59
CA LYS A 103 25.11 11.32 -9.10
C LYS A 103 23.84 10.56 -8.66
N GLU A 104 23.82 9.29 -9.10
CA GLU A 104 22.81 8.23 -8.93
C GLU A 104 22.30 8.03 -7.49
N GLY A 105 21.06 8.47 -7.24
CA GLY A 105 20.13 7.76 -6.36
C GLY A 105 19.31 6.80 -7.22
N LEU A 106 19.42 5.50 -6.97
CA LEU A 106 18.76 4.42 -7.72
C LEU A 106 17.25 4.39 -7.44
N TYR A 107 16.50 5.34 -7.98
CA TYR A 107 15.03 5.34 -7.91
C TYR A 107 14.42 4.75 -9.19
N MET A 108 13.48 3.80 -9.05
CA MET A 108 12.98 2.93 -10.12
C MET A 108 12.01 3.59 -11.14
N TRP A 109 11.98 4.93 -11.26
CA TRP A 109 10.96 5.65 -12.04
C TRP A 109 11.07 5.52 -13.57
N ARG A 110 12.08 4.85 -14.10
CA ARG A 110 12.42 4.84 -15.55
C ARG A 110 11.34 4.19 -16.44
N GLU A 111 10.41 3.41 -15.87
CA GLU A 111 9.44 2.61 -16.64
C GLU A 111 8.06 3.25 -16.86
N THR A 112 7.78 4.42 -16.32
CA THR A 112 6.45 5.06 -16.34
C THR A 112 6.07 5.61 -17.73
N GLY A 113 4.77 5.62 -18.06
CA GLY A 113 4.26 6.15 -19.34
C GLY A 113 4.17 7.68 -19.39
N ASN A 114 3.99 8.26 -20.58
CA ASN A 114 4.06 9.71 -20.83
C ASN A 114 2.88 10.54 -20.30
N GLY A 115 1.85 9.94 -19.70
CA GLY A 115 0.69 10.66 -19.18
C GLY A 115 0.06 10.00 -17.95
N LYS A 116 -0.34 10.84 -16.98
CA LYS A 116 -1.08 10.46 -15.77
C LYS A 116 -2.56 10.26 -16.11
N ASP A 117 -3.10 9.07 -15.81
CA ASP A 117 -4.52 8.71 -16.05
C ASP A 117 -5.29 8.64 -14.72
N LYS A 118 -6.45 7.99 -14.64
CA LYS A 118 -7.20 7.83 -13.39
C LYS A 118 -6.39 7.09 -12.31
N PRO A 119 -6.61 7.38 -11.02
CA PRO A 119 -5.99 6.65 -9.93
C PRO A 119 -6.44 5.19 -9.89
N LEU A 120 -5.60 4.33 -9.33
CA LEU A 120 -5.97 2.98 -8.94
C LEU A 120 -6.90 3.03 -7.73
N HIS A 121 -7.85 2.09 -7.65
CA HIS A 121 -8.78 2.03 -6.52
C HIS A 121 -8.03 1.76 -5.20
N GLY A 122 -8.35 2.49 -4.13
CA GLY A 122 -7.61 2.37 -2.85
C GLY A 122 -7.62 0.95 -2.26
N ALA A 123 -8.73 0.23 -2.37
CA ALA A 123 -8.81 -1.17 -1.94
C ALA A 123 -8.04 -2.13 -2.86
N PHE A 124 -7.82 -1.77 -4.13
CA PHE A 124 -6.98 -2.56 -5.03
C PHE A 124 -5.51 -2.41 -4.66
N VAL A 125 -5.04 -1.18 -4.44
CA VAL A 125 -3.67 -0.92 -3.96
C VAL A 125 -3.43 -1.62 -2.63
N ALA A 126 -4.41 -1.63 -1.73
CA ALA A 126 -4.31 -2.33 -0.46
C ALA A 126 -4.21 -3.86 -0.63
N ALA A 127 -4.98 -4.43 -1.56
CA ALA A 127 -4.87 -5.85 -1.92
C ALA A 127 -3.49 -6.18 -2.51
N LEU A 128 -2.94 -5.32 -3.39
CA LEU A 128 -1.59 -5.53 -3.95
C LEU A 128 -0.50 -5.49 -2.86
N LEU A 129 -0.57 -4.54 -1.93
CA LEU A 129 0.36 -4.46 -0.79
C LEU A 129 0.32 -5.75 0.05
N ASN A 130 -0.87 -6.28 0.30
CA ASN A 130 -1.06 -7.51 1.06
C ASN A 130 -0.57 -8.74 0.30
N ASP A 131 -1.03 -8.91 -0.94
CA ASP A 131 -0.85 -10.15 -1.69
C ASP A 131 0.57 -10.31 -2.24
N LEU A 132 1.24 -9.22 -2.62
CA LEU A 132 2.59 -9.25 -3.17
C LEU A 132 3.68 -9.11 -2.11
N PHE A 133 3.43 -8.35 -1.04
CA PHE A 133 4.47 -7.94 -0.09
C PHE A 133 4.15 -8.32 1.37
N GLY A 134 2.97 -8.87 1.65
CA GLY A 134 2.53 -9.14 3.02
C GLY A 134 2.30 -7.88 3.87
N ILE A 135 2.20 -6.71 3.24
CA ILE A 135 2.01 -5.43 3.93
C ILE A 135 0.52 -5.18 4.14
N GLN A 136 0.09 -5.22 5.39
CA GLN A 136 -1.29 -4.91 5.75
C GLN A 136 -1.54 -3.41 5.64
N SER A 137 -2.47 -3.04 4.77
CA SER A 137 -2.92 -1.65 4.61
C SER A 137 -4.44 -1.62 4.50
N ARG A 138 -5.02 -0.41 4.57
CA ARG A 138 -6.46 -0.22 4.47
C ARG A 138 -6.79 0.76 3.37
N GLY A 139 -7.74 0.39 2.52
CA GLY A 139 -8.44 1.33 1.65
C GLY A 139 -9.43 2.14 2.48
N GLY A 140 -9.28 3.47 2.49
CA GLY A 140 -10.32 4.38 2.96
C GLY A 140 -11.28 4.73 1.84
N CYS A 141 -12.54 5.00 2.16
CA CYS A 141 -13.52 5.58 1.25
C CYS A 141 -14.11 6.85 1.86
N ALA A 142 -14.62 7.74 1.01
CA ALA A 142 -15.35 8.92 1.48
C ALA A 142 -16.62 8.50 2.27
N CYS A 143 -16.88 9.17 3.39
CA CYS A 143 -18.00 8.84 4.29
C CYS A 143 -19.38 8.97 3.61
N ALA A 144 -19.50 9.84 2.60
CA ALA A 144 -20.71 10.02 1.79
C ALA A 144 -20.39 9.78 0.31
N GLY A 145 -21.22 8.98 -0.37
CA GLY A 145 -21.15 8.76 -1.81
C GLY A 145 -22.56 8.71 -2.38
N PRO A 146 -22.83 9.33 -3.55
CA PRO A 146 -24.19 9.57 -4.05
C PRO A 146 -24.94 8.33 -4.56
N MET A 147 -24.38 7.13 -4.45
CA MET A 147 -24.90 5.94 -5.10
C MET A 147 -24.73 4.75 -4.16
N GLY A 148 -25.75 3.89 -4.01
CA GLY A 148 -25.76 2.71 -3.13
C GLY A 148 -24.71 1.62 -3.45
N TYR A 149 -23.78 1.89 -4.37
CA TYR A 149 -22.64 1.04 -4.71
C TYR A 149 -21.38 1.53 -4.00
N LEU A 150 -20.89 0.76 -3.03
CA LEU A 150 -19.72 1.16 -2.23
C LEU A 150 -18.45 1.29 -3.11
N GLY A 151 -18.37 0.49 -4.19
CA GLY A 151 -17.23 0.50 -5.10
C GLY A 151 -17.08 1.76 -5.92
N VAL A 152 -18.11 2.59 -6.08
CA VAL A 152 -18.01 3.86 -6.85
C VAL A 152 -17.40 4.98 -5.99
N LYS A 153 -17.38 4.82 -4.66
CA LYS A 153 -16.92 5.89 -3.76
C LYS A 153 -15.44 6.18 -4.00
N PRO A 154 -15.07 7.48 -4.16
CA PRO A 154 -13.67 7.84 -4.19
C PRO A 154 -13.02 7.44 -2.87
N GLY A 155 -11.79 6.95 -2.96
CA GLY A 155 -11.07 6.38 -1.85
C GLY A 155 -9.57 6.54 -2.00
N TRP A 156 -8.84 6.17 -0.97
CA TRP A 156 -7.40 6.27 -0.88
C TRP A 156 -6.82 5.07 -0.14
N THR A 157 -5.52 4.87 -0.21
CA THR A 157 -4.84 3.87 0.61
C THR A 157 -4.15 4.56 1.78
N ARG A 158 -4.12 3.89 2.93
CA ARG A 158 -3.41 4.36 4.12
C ARG A 158 -2.33 3.39 4.56
N ILE A 159 -1.18 3.94 4.91
CA ILE A 159 -0.13 3.26 5.67
C ILE A 159 0.25 4.07 6.90
N SER A 160 0.83 3.42 7.90
CA SER A 160 1.32 4.05 9.12
C SER A 160 2.64 3.43 9.52
N PHE A 161 3.60 4.25 9.93
CA PHE A 161 4.88 3.82 10.46
C PHE A 161 4.85 3.95 11.99
N PRO A 162 4.61 2.86 12.74
CA PRO A 162 4.69 2.91 14.19
C PRO A 162 6.14 3.17 14.63
N TYR A 163 6.32 3.85 15.77
CA TYR A 163 7.65 4.23 16.27
C TYR A 163 8.61 3.05 16.52
N TYR A 164 8.09 1.83 16.68
CA TYR A 164 8.86 0.61 16.91
C TYR A 164 9.20 -0.17 15.63
N ILE A 165 8.84 0.35 14.44
CA ILE A 165 9.20 -0.28 13.16
C ILE A 165 10.72 -0.21 12.93
N SER A 166 11.28 -1.27 12.35
CA SER A 166 12.68 -1.28 11.93
C SER A 166 12.92 -0.41 10.68
N ASN A 167 14.16 0.04 10.47
CA ASN A 167 14.52 0.76 9.25
C ASN A 167 14.35 -0.09 7.99
N ASP A 168 14.62 -1.39 8.08
CA ASP A 168 14.51 -2.32 6.95
C ASP A 168 13.04 -2.49 6.53
N GLU A 169 12.13 -2.67 7.49
CA GLU A 169 10.68 -2.70 7.21
C GLU A 169 10.19 -1.36 6.64
N PHE A 170 10.67 -0.24 7.17
CA PHE A 170 10.33 1.09 6.66
C PHE A 170 10.73 1.26 5.19
N GLU A 171 11.98 0.94 4.84
CA GLU A 171 12.48 1.03 3.46
C GLU A 171 11.79 0.02 2.53
N PHE A 172 11.49 -1.18 3.04
CA PHE A 172 10.72 -2.19 2.29
C PHE A 172 9.32 -1.70 1.95
N ILE A 173 8.59 -1.12 2.91
CA ILE A 173 7.24 -0.57 2.68
C ILE A 173 7.29 0.54 1.63
N LEU A 174 8.26 1.46 1.71
CA LEU A 174 8.40 2.50 0.70
C LEU A 174 8.69 1.89 -0.67
N THR A 175 9.66 0.98 -0.77
CA THR A 175 10.01 0.29 -2.03
C THR A 175 8.81 -0.45 -2.64
N ALA A 176 7.98 -1.10 -1.83
CA ALA A 176 6.75 -1.74 -2.27
C ALA A 176 5.73 -0.73 -2.84
N LEU A 177 5.61 0.46 -2.23
CA LEU A 177 4.78 1.54 -2.78
C LEU A 177 5.30 2.05 -4.12
N GLU A 178 6.61 2.24 -4.25
CA GLU A 178 7.23 2.64 -5.53
C GLU A 178 6.98 1.59 -6.60
N PHE A 179 7.13 0.30 -6.25
CA PHE A 179 6.82 -0.82 -7.14
C PHE A 179 5.36 -0.75 -7.62
N ILE A 180 4.38 -0.58 -6.72
CA ILE A 180 2.97 -0.50 -7.11
C ILE A 180 2.71 0.77 -7.94
N ALA A 181 3.39 1.87 -7.66
CA ALA A 181 3.29 3.09 -8.46
C ALA A 181 3.79 2.92 -9.90
N ILE A 182 4.72 1.99 -10.15
CA ILE A 182 5.26 1.70 -11.48
C ILE A 182 4.46 0.58 -12.17
N TYR A 183 4.23 -0.53 -11.47
CA TYR A 183 3.73 -1.78 -12.04
C TYR A 183 2.28 -2.09 -11.67
N GLY A 184 1.69 -1.42 -10.67
CA GLY A 184 0.41 -1.80 -10.07
C GLY A 184 -0.74 -1.94 -11.07
N GLN A 185 -0.77 -1.10 -12.11
CA GLN A 185 -1.78 -1.20 -13.17
C GLN A 185 -1.74 -2.54 -13.91
N ARG A 186 -0.54 -3.14 -14.08
CA ARG A 186 -0.35 -4.39 -14.83
C ARG A 186 -1.08 -5.57 -14.19
N PHE A 187 -1.33 -5.50 -12.88
CA PHE A 187 -1.99 -6.54 -12.09
C PHE A 187 -3.51 -6.53 -12.22
N LEU A 188 -4.13 -5.48 -12.78
CA LEU A 188 -5.59 -5.39 -12.95
C LEU A 188 -6.26 -6.65 -13.56
N PRO A 189 -5.67 -7.35 -14.56
CA PRO A 189 -6.25 -8.57 -15.12
C PRO A 189 -6.38 -9.71 -14.10
N LEU A 190 -5.44 -9.80 -13.16
CA LEU A 190 -5.38 -10.85 -12.14
C LEU A 190 -6.39 -10.67 -11.01
N TYR A 191 -7.14 -9.56 -10.99
CA TYR A 191 -8.11 -9.28 -9.94
C TYR A 191 -9.53 -9.11 -10.49
N HIS A 192 -10.51 -9.51 -9.70
CA HIS A 192 -11.92 -9.25 -9.93
C HIS A 192 -12.37 -8.10 -9.03
N PHE A 193 -13.10 -7.13 -9.59
CA PHE A 193 -13.67 -6.01 -8.85
C PHE A 193 -15.17 -6.23 -8.67
N ASN A 194 -15.63 -6.27 -7.43
CA ASN A 194 -17.05 -6.28 -7.10
C ASN A 194 -17.51 -4.85 -6.85
N LEU A 195 -18.42 -4.38 -7.68
CA LEU A 195 -18.90 -2.99 -7.67
C LEU A 195 -19.83 -2.69 -6.49
N GLY A 196 -20.62 -3.66 -6.05
CA GLY A 196 -21.53 -3.51 -4.92
C GLY A 196 -20.78 -3.32 -3.61
N SER A 197 -19.79 -4.17 -3.34
CA SER A 197 -18.98 -4.12 -2.11
C SER A 197 -17.74 -3.22 -2.22
N GLY A 198 -17.29 -2.89 -3.43
CA GLY A 198 -16.00 -2.22 -3.65
C GLY A 198 -14.78 -3.10 -3.39
N SER A 199 -14.97 -4.41 -3.20
CA SER A 199 -13.89 -5.34 -2.87
C SER A 199 -13.15 -5.82 -4.13
N TRP A 200 -11.85 -6.04 -3.96
CA TRP A 200 -10.99 -6.65 -4.98
C TRP A 200 -10.60 -8.05 -4.54
N THR A 201 -10.69 -9.03 -5.45
CA THR A 201 -10.40 -10.43 -5.15
C THR A 201 -9.44 -11.00 -6.18
N PHE A 202 -8.39 -11.67 -5.71
CA PHE A 202 -7.40 -12.30 -6.57
C PHE A 202 -7.97 -13.51 -7.32
N LYS A 203 -7.74 -13.58 -8.64
CA LYS A 203 -8.19 -14.66 -9.51
C LYS A 203 -7.11 -15.73 -9.59
N LYS A 204 -7.19 -16.74 -8.73
CA LYS A 204 -6.24 -17.87 -8.71
C LYS A 204 -6.05 -18.54 -10.08
N LYS A 205 -7.14 -18.76 -10.82
CA LYS A 205 -7.09 -19.37 -12.16
C LYS A 205 -6.30 -18.52 -13.16
N ALA A 206 -6.59 -17.22 -13.23
CA ALA A 206 -5.88 -16.31 -14.17
C ALA A 206 -4.37 -16.23 -13.88
N HIS A 207 -3.98 -16.37 -12.62
CA HIS A 207 -2.56 -16.45 -12.24
C HIS A 207 -1.94 -17.80 -12.61
N GLN A 208 -2.64 -18.91 -12.42
CA GLN A 208 -2.19 -20.23 -12.87
C GLN A 208 -2.00 -20.24 -14.39
N ASP A 209 -2.99 -19.76 -15.15
CA ASP A 209 -2.90 -19.65 -16.61
C ASP A 209 -1.70 -18.79 -17.05
N LEU A 210 -1.40 -17.70 -16.33
CA LEU A 210 -0.22 -16.85 -16.59
C LEU A 210 1.08 -17.65 -16.42
N LEU A 211 1.21 -18.40 -15.32
CA LEU A 211 2.39 -19.20 -15.03
C LEU A 211 2.53 -20.36 -16.00
N ASP A 212 1.45 -21.06 -16.33
CA ASP A 212 1.46 -22.18 -17.27
C ASP A 212 1.91 -21.72 -18.66
N ASN A 213 1.47 -20.55 -19.12
CA ASN A 213 1.92 -19.94 -20.37
C ASN A 213 3.40 -19.53 -20.33
N ALA A 214 3.89 -19.06 -19.18
CA ALA A 214 5.31 -18.70 -19.00
C ALA A 214 6.21 -19.95 -19.00
N ILE A 215 5.79 -21.03 -18.35
CA ILE A 215 6.50 -22.31 -18.27
C ILE A 215 6.53 -23.00 -19.65
N GLN A 216 5.44 -22.95 -20.42
CA GLN A 216 5.44 -23.47 -21.81
C GLN A 216 6.44 -22.73 -22.72
N GLY A 217 6.84 -21.50 -22.37
CA GLY A 217 7.89 -20.74 -23.05
C GLY A 217 9.31 -20.95 -22.52
N MET A 218 9.50 -21.65 -21.39
CA MET A 218 10.79 -21.83 -20.72
C MET A 218 11.09 -23.32 -20.46
N ASN A 219 11.90 -23.94 -21.33
CA ASN A 219 12.53 -25.23 -21.04
C ASN A 219 13.69 -25.04 -20.04
N ILE A 220 13.44 -25.07 -18.73
CA ILE A 220 14.52 -25.20 -17.73
C ILE A 220 14.12 -26.16 -16.61
N GLY A 221 15.02 -27.11 -16.36
CA GLY A 221 14.90 -28.20 -15.40
C GLY A 221 14.83 -27.74 -13.95
N HIS A 222 14.17 -28.58 -13.18
CA HIS A 222 13.95 -28.44 -11.76
C HIS A 222 15.27 -28.67 -11.02
N ASP A 223 15.79 -27.64 -10.36
CA ASP A 223 16.79 -27.84 -9.30
C ASP A 223 16.23 -27.27 -8.00
N GLN A 224 16.10 -28.14 -7.00
CA GLN A 224 15.64 -27.79 -5.65
C GLN A 224 16.80 -28.01 -4.69
N SER A 225 17.29 -26.93 -4.09
CA SER A 225 18.03 -26.93 -2.82
C SER A 225 18.07 -25.49 -2.31
N LYS A 226 18.15 -25.14 -1.01
CA LYS A 226 18.02 -25.83 0.28
C LYS A 226 17.94 -24.73 1.37
N ASP A 227 17.46 -25.12 2.53
CA ASP A 227 17.59 -24.54 3.89
C ASP A 227 18.46 -23.29 4.15
N GLY A 228 17.94 -22.39 5.02
CA GLY A 228 18.74 -21.86 6.15
C GLY A 228 18.76 -20.34 6.40
N LYS A 229 18.35 -19.97 7.62
CA LYS A 229 18.47 -18.69 8.37
C LYS A 229 17.45 -17.56 8.08
N HIS A 230 16.76 -17.18 9.15
CA HIS A 230 15.89 -16.00 9.23
C HIS A 230 16.71 -14.70 9.17
N ASP A 231 17.00 -14.24 7.96
CA ASP A 231 17.37 -12.85 7.71
C ASP A 231 16.15 -12.13 7.10
N GLN A 232 15.65 -11.08 7.76
CA GLN A 232 14.50 -10.32 7.27
C GLN A 232 14.80 -9.64 5.93
N SER A 233 16.06 -9.25 5.71
CA SER A 233 16.50 -8.60 4.47
C SER A 233 16.38 -9.54 3.27
N ALA A 234 16.79 -10.81 3.41
CA ALA A 234 16.65 -11.83 2.37
C ALA A 234 15.17 -12.01 1.97
N LYS A 235 14.27 -12.08 2.96
CA LYS A 235 12.83 -12.20 2.73
C LYS A 235 12.25 -11.03 1.93
N PHE A 236 12.69 -9.80 2.19
CA PHE A 236 12.23 -8.62 1.45
C PHE A 236 12.69 -8.62 0.00
N SER A 237 13.91 -9.12 -0.27
CA SER A 237 14.39 -9.30 -1.65
C SER A 237 13.52 -10.30 -2.41
N ASP A 238 13.21 -11.44 -1.79
CA ASP A 238 12.39 -12.49 -2.42
C ASP A 238 11.00 -11.97 -2.84
N TYR A 239 10.34 -11.17 -1.98
CA TYR A 239 9.07 -10.52 -2.33
C TYR A 239 9.19 -9.60 -3.54
N LEU A 240 10.22 -8.75 -3.56
CA LEU A 240 10.45 -7.79 -4.65
C LEU A 240 10.78 -8.49 -5.97
N GLU A 241 11.62 -9.52 -5.93
CA GLU A 241 12.00 -10.31 -7.11
C GLU A 241 10.80 -11.07 -7.67
N THR A 242 10.04 -11.74 -6.82
CA THR A 242 8.81 -12.44 -7.21
C THR A 242 7.80 -11.47 -7.84
N ALA A 243 7.56 -10.32 -7.19
CA ALA A 243 6.63 -9.32 -7.72
C ALA A 243 7.10 -8.77 -9.08
N LYS A 244 8.41 -8.48 -9.24
CA LYS A 244 9.00 -8.05 -10.51
C LYS A 244 8.84 -9.11 -11.60
N HIS A 245 9.08 -10.37 -11.28
CA HIS A 245 8.91 -11.47 -12.23
C HIS A 245 7.47 -11.51 -12.76
N ILE A 246 6.48 -11.50 -11.87
CA ILE A 246 5.06 -11.50 -12.26
C ILE A 246 4.71 -10.24 -13.08
N ALA A 247 5.18 -9.05 -12.68
CA ALA A 247 4.93 -7.81 -13.39
C ALA A 247 5.48 -7.80 -14.83
N ASN A 248 6.59 -8.50 -15.06
CA ASN A 248 7.21 -8.63 -16.39
C ASN A 248 6.44 -9.58 -17.32
N LEU A 249 5.73 -10.56 -16.76
CA LEU A 249 4.84 -11.44 -17.53
C LEU A 249 3.53 -10.74 -17.95
N LEU A 250 3.17 -9.64 -17.27
CA LEU A 250 1.91 -8.92 -17.48
C LEU A 250 2.06 -7.78 -18.50
N PRO A 251 1.01 -7.51 -19.31
CA PRO A 251 1.03 -6.42 -20.27
C PRO A 251 1.18 -5.07 -19.56
N LYS A 252 2.07 -4.21 -20.10
CA LYS A 252 2.35 -2.89 -19.53
C LYS A 252 1.10 -2.00 -19.38
N PHE A 253 0.21 -2.08 -20.37
CA PHE A 253 -1.05 -1.36 -20.40
C PHE A 253 -2.20 -2.36 -20.63
N PRO A 254 -2.85 -2.85 -19.57
CA PRO A 254 -3.96 -3.78 -19.74
C PRO A 254 -5.17 -3.07 -20.38
N PRO A 255 -6.00 -3.82 -21.14
CA PRO A 255 -7.20 -3.28 -21.75
C PRO A 255 -8.20 -2.82 -20.69
N GLN A 256 -8.97 -1.78 -21.00
CA GLN A 256 -10.03 -1.29 -20.11
C GLN A 256 -11.10 -2.37 -19.90
N ARG A 257 -11.55 -2.55 -18.66
CA ARG A 257 -12.63 -3.49 -18.36
C ARG A 257 -13.97 -2.93 -18.86
N ARG A 258 -14.80 -3.80 -19.44
CA ARG A 258 -16.20 -3.48 -19.73
C ARG A 258 -16.99 -3.49 -18.42
N LEU A 259 -17.63 -2.38 -18.11
CA LEU A 259 -18.52 -2.25 -16.96
C LEU A 259 -19.95 -2.61 -17.36
N PRO A 260 -20.79 -3.03 -16.41
CA PRO A 260 -22.23 -3.16 -16.62
C PRO A 260 -22.84 -1.88 -17.24
N GLU A 261 -23.78 -2.05 -18.17
CA GLU A 261 -24.34 -0.97 -19.01
C GLU A 261 -25.10 0.11 -18.20
N ASP A 262 -25.52 -0.22 -16.97
CA ASP A 262 -26.24 0.64 -16.03
C ASP A 262 -25.36 1.71 -15.37
N ILE A 263 -24.03 1.61 -15.47
CA ILE A 263 -23.10 2.54 -14.82
C ILE A 263 -22.22 3.23 -15.86
N GLY A 264 -22.52 4.49 -16.11
CA GLY A 264 -21.72 5.33 -17.01
C GLY A 264 -20.26 5.42 -16.56
N ILE A 265 -19.33 5.20 -17.48
CA ILE A 265 -17.86 5.24 -17.27
C ILE A 265 -17.38 6.58 -16.66
N ASN A 266 -18.16 7.64 -16.85
CA ASN A 266 -17.89 8.98 -16.33
C ASN A 266 -18.06 9.10 -14.81
N PHE A 267 -18.76 8.15 -14.16
CA PHE A 267 -18.96 8.15 -12.71
C PHE A 267 -17.83 7.45 -11.93
N LEU A 268 -16.91 6.76 -12.62
CA LEU A 268 -15.78 6.12 -11.98
C LEU A 268 -14.57 7.07 -11.91
N HIS A 269 -14.20 7.41 -10.68
CA HIS A 269 -13.03 8.24 -10.38
C HIS A 269 -11.71 7.45 -10.37
N PHE A 270 -11.73 6.16 -10.74
CA PHE A 270 -10.56 5.27 -10.71
C PHE A 270 -10.53 4.34 -11.93
N ARG A 271 -9.39 3.69 -12.15
CA ARG A 271 -9.16 2.73 -13.24
C ARG A 271 -9.62 1.32 -12.84
N VAL A 272 -10.28 0.62 -13.78
CA VAL A 272 -10.87 -0.73 -13.62
C VAL A 272 -10.48 -1.65 -14.76
#